data_AF-A0AAD9Q5S1-F1
#
_entry.id   AF-A0AAD9Q5S1-F1
#
_cell.length_a   1.000
_cell.length_b   1.000
_cell.length_c   1.000
_cell.angle_alpha   90.00
_cell.angle_beta   90.00
_cell.angle_gamma   90.00
#
_symmetry.space_group_name_H-M   'P 1'
#
loop_
_entity.id
_entity.type
_entity.pdbx_description
1 polymer ?
#
loop_
_entity_poly.entity_id
_entity_poly.type
_entity_poly.pdbx_seq_one_letter_code
_entity_poly.pdbx_strand_id
1 'polypeptide(L)'
;MSSSDVSYVSSSESEGAETENISECYCCCELNGCIEALESDIVIQDFPQGTKLTCITQHPGFNPVCLQKWSLRLAAGKYRSKTKKTYKQTRSDESFLRSVSCWDFSELVYGFLGNRRYPLPGCAYDAIRKTFPCSKDEEFTGFELDDDAI
;
A
#
# COMPACT_ATOMS: atom_id res chain seq x y z
N MET A 1 -42.22 -38.81 10.86
CA MET A 1 -43.00 -37.81 11.63
C MET A 1 -42.36 -37.77 13.02
N SER A 2 -41.23 -37.07 13.14
CA SER A 2 -41.14 -35.62 13.48
C SER A 2 -41.36 -35.42 14.98
N SER A 3 -40.58 -34.67 15.74
CA SER A 3 -39.26 -34.04 15.59
C SER A 3 -38.86 -33.68 17.02
N SER A 4 -37.58 -33.81 17.35
CA SER A 4 -37.02 -33.48 18.65
C SER A 4 -36.73 -31.98 18.75
N ASP A 5 -37.26 -31.31 19.78
CA ASP A 5 -36.89 -29.94 20.13
C ASP A 5 -35.47 -29.93 20.73
N VAL A 6 -34.50 -29.51 19.93
CA VAL A 6 -33.15 -29.17 20.37
C VAL A 6 -33.02 -27.66 20.31
N SER A 7 -32.76 -27.06 21.47
CA SER A 7 -32.52 -25.64 21.67
C SER A 7 -31.31 -25.16 20.88
N TYR A 8 -31.56 -24.24 19.93
CA TYR A 8 -30.52 -23.60 19.14
C TYR A 8 -29.92 -22.41 19.91
N VAL A 9 -28.61 -22.46 20.07
CA VAL A 9 -27.76 -21.48 20.77
C VAL A 9 -27.70 -20.18 19.95
N SER A 10 -28.10 -19.08 20.56
CA SER A 10 -27.82 -17.73 20.06
C SER A 10 -26.34 -17.41 20.28
N SER A 11 -25.53 -17.54 19.22
CA SER A 11 -24.19 -16.97 19.17
C SER A 11 -24.21 -15.82 18.17
N SER A 12 -24.05 -14.63 18.73
CA SER A 12 -23.92 -13.34 18.08
C SER A 12 -22.89 -13.36 16.95
N GLU A 13 -23.34 -13.03 15.75
CA GLU A 13 -22.51 -12.59 14.63
C GLU A 13 -21.78 -11.31 15.06
N SER A 14 -20.46 -11.37 15.14
CA SER A 14 -19.61 -10.18 15.04
C SER A 14 -18.88 -10.29 13.71
N GLU A 15 -19.59 -9.97 12.63
CA GLU A 15 -18.96 -9.60 11.36
C GLU A 15 -18.22 -8.28 11.62
N GLY A 16 -16.93 -8.39 11.95
CA GLY A 16 -16.01 -7.29 11.78
C GLY A 16 -15.94 -7.01 10.30
N ALA A 17 -16.60 -5.94 9.85
CA ALA A 17 -16.53 -5.46 8.50
C ALA A 17 -15.12 -4.93 8.24
N GLU A 18 -14.22 -5.84 7.87
CA GLU A 18 -12.95 -5.56 7.24
C GLU A 18 -13.27 -4.71 6.01
N THR A 19 -12.93 -3.42 6.05
CA THR A 19 -13.14 -2.51 4.92
C THR A 19 -12.12 -2.87 3.85
N GLU A 20 -12.38 -3.97 3.13
CA GLU A 20 -11.59 -4.39 1.98
C GLU A 20 -11.62 -3.27 0.95
N ASN A 21 -10.53 -2.52 0.89
CA ASN A 21 -10.35 -1.47 -0.08
C ASN A 21 -10.27 -2.13 -1.46
N ILE A 22 -11.19 -1.80 -2.36
CA ILE A 22 -11.27 -2.43 -3.69
C ILE A 22 -9.96 -2.31 -4.48
N SER A 23 -9.09 -1.32 -4.16
CA SER A 23 -7.75 -1.20 -4.76
C SER A 23 -6.74 -2.25 -4.28
N GLU A 24 -6.94 -2.87 -3.12
CA GLU A 24 -6.08 -3.92 -2.55
C GLU A 24 -6.26 -5.28 -3.27
N CYS A 25 -7.30 -5.41 -4.09
CA CYS A 25 -7.63 -6.64 -4.80
C CYS A 25 -6.85 -6.83 -6.11
N TYR A 26 -6.08 -5.83 -6.56
CA TYR A 26 -5.32 -5.92 -7.81
C TYR A 26 -3.93 -6.54 -7.59
N CYS A 27 -3.58 -7.50 -8.44
CA CYS A 27 -2.21 -8.00 -8.51
C CYS A 27 -1.34 -6.98 -9.26
N CYS A 28 -0.06 -6.82 -8.86
CA CYS A 28 0.87 -5.97 -9.61
C CYS A 28 1.03 -6.39 -11.08
N CYS A 29 0.77 -7.66 -11.40
CA CYS A 29 0.80 -8.17 -12.77
C CYS A 29 -0.38 -7.70 -13.62
N GLU A 30 -1.41 -7.11 -13.02
CA GLU A 30 -2.59 -6.57 -13.73
C GLU A 30 -2.46 -5.06 -13.96
N LEU A 31 -1.46 -4.42 -13.34
CA LEU A 31 -1.20 -2.99 -13.46
C LEU A 31 -0.09 -2.76 -14.49
N ASN A 32 -0.45 -2.16 -15.62
CA ASN A 32 0.49 -1.91 -16.72
C ASN A 32 1.75 -1.16 -16.27
N GLY A 33 1.62 -0.17 -15.38
CA GLY A 33 2.78 0.56 -14.85
C GLY A 33 3.73 -0.33 -14.04
N CYS A 34 3.21 -1.32 -13.28
CA CYS A 34 4.07 -2.25 -12.56
C CYS A 34 4.83 -3.19 -13.52
N ILE A 35 4.19 -3.61 -14.61
CA ILE A 35 4.83 -4.42 -15.65
C ILE A 35 5.95 -3.60 -16.31
N GLU A 36 5.66 -2.38 -16.75
CA GLU A 36 6.64 -1.47 -17.36
C GLU A 36 7.81 -1.16 -16.42
N ALA A 37 7.55 -0.94 -15.14
CA ALA A 37 8.60 -0.70 -14.15
C ALA A 37 9.55 -1.90 -14.02
N LEU A 38 9.01 -3.12 -13.97
CA LEU A 38 9.79 -4.36 -13.87
C LEU A 38 10.61 -4.66 -15.14
N GLU A 39 10.09 -4.29 -16.31
CA GLU A 39 10.72 -4.53 -17.62
C GLU A 39 11.60 -3.36 -18.09
N SER A 40 11.79 -2.33 -17.26
CA SER A 40 12.63 -1.18 -17.62
C SER A 40 14.11 -1.56 -17.76
N ASP A 41 14.81 -0.92 -18.72
CA ASP A 41 16.22 -1.22 -19.01
C ASP A 41 17.12 -1.11 -17.77
N ILE A 42 16.89 -0.11 -16.92
CA ILE A 42 17.67 0.10 -15.70
C ILE A 42 17.49 -1.05 -14.70
N VAL A 43 16.29 -1.63 -14.63
CA VAL A 43 16.02 -2.77 -13.76
C VAL A 43 16.62 -4.04 -14.35
N ILE A 44 16.44 -4.29 -15.65
CA ILE A 44 16.96 -5.49 -16.31
C ILE A 44 18.48 -5.57 -16.20
N GLN A 45 19.18 -4.43 -16.25
CA GLN A 45 20.64 -4.36 -16.12
C GLN A 45 21.17 -4.73 -14.72
N ASP A 46 20.34 -4.59 -13.67
CA ASP A 46 20.73 -4.94 -12.29
C ASP A 46 20.72 -6.46 -12.04
N PHE A 47 20.21 -7.27 -12.99
CA PHE A 47 20.10 -8.72 -12.85
C PHE A 47 20.85 -9.48 -13.94
N PRO A 48 21.22 -10.75 -13.70
CA PRO A 48 21.77 -11.62 -14.73
C PRO A 48 20.83 -11.72 -15.93
N GLN A 49 21.41 -11.81 -17.13
CA GLN A 49 20.65 -11.90 -18.38
C GLN A 49 19.65 -13.08 -18.35
N GLY A 50 18.40 -12.80 -18.72
CA GLY A 50 17.32 -13.78 -18.71
C GLY A 50 16.60 -13.93 -17.36
N THR A 51 17.00 -13.20 -16.32
CA THR A 51 16.22 -13.11 -15.07
C THR A 51 14.89 -12.41 -15.35
N LYS A 52 13.79 -13.08 -15.04
CA LYS A 52 12.44 -12.52 -15.14
C LYS A 52 11.89 -12.26 -13.75
N LEU A 53 11.63 -11.00 -13.44
CA LEU A 53 10.93 -10.60 -12.22
C LEU A 53 9.43 -10.88 -12.38
N THR A 54 8.80 -11.38 -11.32
CA THR A 54 7.39 -11.80 -11.32
C THR A 54 6.50 -10.96 -10.40
N CYS A 55 7.09 -10.12 -9.57
CA CYS A 55 6.36 -9.28 -8.62
C CYS A 55 7.05 -7.93 -8.44
N ILE A 56 6.28 -6.85 -8.28
CA ILE A 56 6.82 -5.50 -8.05
C ILE A 56 7.67 -5.41 -6.78
N THR A 57 7.43 -6.29 -5.80
CA THR A 57 8.23 -6.35 -4.57
C THR A 57 9.66 -6.87 -4.81
N GLN A 58 9.93 -7.46 -5.99
CA GLN A 58 11.28 -7.88 -6.41
C GLN A 58 12.02 -6.77 -7.17
N HIS A 59 11.35 -5.68 -7.52
CA HIS A 59 11.98 -4.53 -8.17
C HIS A 59 13.13 -4.02 -7.29
N PRO A 60 14.33 -3.78 -7.83
CA PRO A 60 15.52 -3.44 -7.03
C PRO A 60 15.33 -2.13 -6.26
N GLY A 61 14.58 -1.19 -6.82
CA GLY A 61 14.16 0.05 -6.15
C GLY A 61 13.09 -0.12 -5.06
N PHE A 62 12.33 -1.22 -5.00
CA PHE A 62 11.16 -1.32 -4.11
C PHE A 62 11.55 -1.23 -2.64
N ASN A 63 12.55 -1.99 -2.19
CA ASN A 63 13.02 -1.93 -0.81
C ASN A 63 13.61 -0.54 -0.45
N PRO A 64 14.63 -0.02 -1.15
CA PRO A 64 15.24 1.25 -0.79
C PRO A 64 14.30 2.45 -0.90
N VAL A 65 13.28 2.41 -1.77
CA VAL A 65 12.33 3.51 -1.96
C VAL A 65 11.10 3.37 -1.05
N CYS A 66 10.50 2.18 -0.97
CA CYS A 66 9.21 2.00 -0.28
C CYS A 66 9.37 1.49 1.16
N LEU A 67 10.39 0.70 1.48
CA LEU A 67 10.47 -0.01 2.78
C LEU A 67 11.55 0.54 3.71
N GLN A 68 12.54 1.28 3.19
CA GLN A 68 13.63 1.80 4.01
C GLN A 68 13.23 3.09 4.76
N LYS A 69 13.13 2.98 6.09
CA LYS A 69 12.73 4.07 7.00
C LYS A 69 13.44 5.41 6.75
N TRP A 70 14.76 5.38 6.53
CA TRP A 70 15.54 6.61 6.35
C TRP A 70 15.32 7.25 4.98
N SER A 71 15.17 6.43 3.93
CA SER A 71 14.79 6.90 2.60
C SER A 71 13.43 7.59 2.62
N LEU A 72 12.43 6.96 3.26
CA LEU A 72 11.09 7.54 3.41
C LEU A 72 11.11 8.87 4.18
N ARG A 73 11.90 8.97 5.26
CA ARG A 73 12.03 10.22 6.01
C ARG A 73 12.67 11.33 5.18
N LEU A 74 13.62 10.98 4.32
CA LEU A 74 14.24 11.92 3.38
C LEU A 74 13.21 12.37 2.31
N ALA A 75 12.45 11.44 1.74
CA ALA A 75 11.45 11.70 0.71
C ALA A 75 10.24 12.50 1.24
N ALA A 76 9.86 12.33 2.50
CA ALA A 76 8.67 12.95 3.09
C ALA A 76 8.64 14.49 3.01
N GLY A 77 9.79 15.15 2.85
CA GLY A 77 9.86 16.58 2.61
C GLY A 77 9.11 17.03 1.35
N LYS A 78 9.03 16.16 0.33
CA LYS A 78 8.37 16.41 -0.96
C LYS A 78 6.85 16.49 -0.84
N TYR A 79 6.23 15.71 0.05
CA TYR A 79 4.78 15.53 0.12
C TYR A 79 4.09 16.43 1.17
N ARG A 80 4.78 17.48 1.64
CA ARG A 80 4.19 18.42 2.61
C ARG A 80 2.98 19.13 1.98
N SER A 81 1.83 19.05 2.65
CA SER A 81 0.60 19.70 2.19
C SER A 81 0.75 21.23 2.16
N LYS A 82 0.00 21.89 1.24
CA LYS A 82 0.03 23.34 1.00
C LYS A 82 -0.23 24.19 2.25
N THR A 83 -0.86 23.61 3.26
CA THR A 83 -0.95 24.20 4.59
C THR A 83 0.31 23.80 5.34
N LYS A 84 1.19 24.76 5.69
CA LYS A 84 2.40 24.60 6.53
C LYS A 84 2.15 24.00 7.93
N LYS A 85 1.01 23.35 8.17
CA LYS A 85 0.82 22.40 9.24
C LYS A 85 1.71 21.20 8.89
N THR A 86 2.92 21.21 9.43
CA THR A 86 3.69 19.98 9.67
C THR A 86 2.69 18.90 10.01
N TYR A 87 2.66 17.82 9.22
CA TYR A 87 1.81 16.64 9.41
C TYR A 87 1.58 16.48 10.91
N LYS A 88 0.36 16.81 11.36
CA LYS A 88 0.10 16.92 12.80
C LYS A 88 0.54 15.59 13.40
N GLN A 89 1.41 15.67 14.38
CA GLN A 89 2.08 14.58 15.10
C GLN A 89 1.09 13.76 15.96
N THR A 90 -0.14 13.61 15.47
CA THR A 90 -1.26 12.90 16.10
C THR A 90 -1.35 11.45 15.60
N ARG A 91 -0.72 11.13 14.45
CA ARG A 91 -0.62 9.77 13.90
C ARG A 91 0.70 9.12 14.29
N SER A 92 0.71 7.80 14.47
CA SER A 92 1.93 7.03 14.75
C SER A 92 3.01 7.19 13.67
N ASP A 93 4.28 7.04 14.05
CA ASP A 93 5.42 7.05 13.11
C ASP A 93 5.24 6.01 12.00
N GLU A 94 4.68 4.84 12.33
CA GLU A 94 4.36 3.76 11.38
C GLU A 94 3.30 4.20 10.36
N SER A 95 2.21 4.81 10.81
CA SER A 95 1.18 5.31 9.90
C SER A 95 1.68 6.39 8.96
N PHE A 96 2.60 7.23 9.43
CA PHE A 96 3.27 8.22 8.60
C PHE A 96 4.15 7.55 7.54
N LEU A 97 4.99 6.58 7.93
CA LEU A 97 5.86 5.86 7.01
C LEU A 97 5.08 5.08 5.95
N ARG A 98 3.96 4.43 6.31
CA ARG A 98 3.04 3.80 5.34
C ARG A 98 2.55 4.81 4.30
N SER A 99 2.10 5.98 4.77
CA SER A 99 1.58 7.02 3.88
C SER A 99 2.64 7.46 2.86
N VAL A 100 3.85 7.76 3.33
CA VAL A 100 4.97 8.16 2.45
C VAL A 100 5.35 7.01 1.52
N SER A 101 5.39 5.78 2.01
CA SER A 101 5.69 4.61 1.18
C SER A 101 4.69 4.43 0.04
N CYS A 102 3.40 4.69 0.25
CA CYS A 102 2.42 4.60 -0.83
C CYS A 102 2.65 5.66 -1.91
N TRP A 103 3.08 6.87 -1.52
CA TRP A 103 3.47 7.93 -2.46
C TRP A 103 4.74 7.56 -3.23
N ASP A 104 5.78 7.15 -2.51
CA ASP A 104 7.06 6.76 -3.09
C ASP A 104 6.90 5.57 -4.05
N PHE A 105 6.02 4.62 -3.75
CA PHE A 105 5.66 3.54 -4.68
C PHE A 105 5.08 4.08 -5.99
N SER A 106 4.14 5.03 -5.89
CA SER A 106 3.51 5.62 -7.07
C SER A 106 4.56 6.36 -7.92
N GLU A 107 5.51 7.05 -7.28
CA GLU A 107 6.63 7.72 -7.97
C GLU A 107 7.62 6.71 -8.58
N LEU A 108 7.88 5.58 -7.92
CA LEU A 108 8.72 4.50 -8.43
C LEU A 108 8.15 3.87 -9.71
N VAL A 109 6.83 3.65 -9.74
CA VAL A 109 6.16 2.92 -10.81
C VAL A 109 5.78 3.83 -11.98
N TYR A 110 5.29 5.04 -11.70
CA TYR A 110 4.70 5.91 -12.71
C TYR A 110 5.48 7.23 -12.91
N GLY A 111 6.55 7.46 -12.16
CA GLY A 111 7.29 8.71 -12.19
C GLY A 111 6.56 9.86 -11.47
N PHE A 112 6.87 11.10 -11.81
CA PHE A 112 6.29 12.25 -11.11
C PHE A 112 4.82 12.48 -11.48
N LEU A 113 3.93 12.24 -10.52
CA LEU A 113 2.46 12.25 -10.72
C LEU A 113 1.75 13.54 -10.25
N GLY A 114 2.49 14.51 -9.71
CA GLY A 114 1.89 15.71 -9.12
C GLY A 114 0.94 15.35 -7.98
N ASN A 115 -0.34 15.72 -8.10
CA ASN A 115 -1.36 15.43 -7.08
C ASN A 115 -2.19 14.15 -7.38
N ARG A 116 -1.87 13.42 -8.46
CA ARG A 116 -2.61 12.21 -8.82
C ARG A 116 -2.13 11.05 -7.95
N ARG A 117 -3.06 10.28 -7.41
CA ARG A 117 -2.79 9.04 -6.66
C ARG A 117 -3.25 7.86 -7.50
N TYR A 118 -2.40 6.84 -7.62
CA TYR A 118 -2.72 5.60 -8.31
C TYR A 118 -2.92 4.49 -7.28
N PRO A 119 -3.83 3.53 -7.55
CA PRO A 119 -4.03 2.39 -6.66
C PRO A 119 -2.74 1.57 -6.55
N LEU A 120 -2.40 1.18 -5.31
CA LEU A 120 -1.32 0.24 -5.07
C LEU A 120 -1.85 -1.19 -5.25
N PRO A 121 -1.06 -2.10 -5.84
CA PRO A 121 -1.42 -3.51 -5.86
C PRO A 121 -1.34 -4.12 -4.45
N GLY A 122 -2.11 -5.18 -4.22
CA GLY A 122 -2.18 -5.88 -2.93
C GLY A 122 -0.81 -6.34 -2.42
N CYS A 123 0.06 -6.85 -3.30
CA CYS A 123 1.40 -7.29 -2.92
C CYS A 123 2.29 -6.15 -2.38
N ALA A 124 2.11 -4.92 -2.89
CA ALA A 124 2.84 -3.75 -2.38
C ALA A 124 2.28 -3.34 -1.02
N TYR A 125 0.95 -3.28 -0.88
CA TYR A 125 0.30 -3.01 0.40
C TYR A 125 0.73 -4.00 1.48
N ASP A 126 0.71 -5.30 1.19
CA ASP A 126 1.12 -6.35 2.12
C ASP A 126 2.55 -6.16 2.60
N ALA A 127 3.48 -5.88 1.69
CA ALA A 127 4.88 -5.66 2.05
C ALA A 127 5.05 -4.41 2.93
N ILE A 128 4.34 -3.32 2.59
CA ILE A 128 4.38 -2.07 3.35
C ILE A 128 3.78 -2.26 4.75
N ARG A 129 2.62 -2.91 4.86
CA ARG A 129 1.94 -3.17 6.15
C ARG A 129 2.72 -4.12 7.05
N LYS A 130 3.40 -5.11 6.47
CA LYS A 130 4.31 -6.00 7.22
C LYS A 130 5.54 -5.25 7.75
N THR A 131 6.05 -4.30 6.96
CA THR A 131 7.23 -3.50 7.35
C THR A 131 6.87 -2.44 8.39
N PHE A 132 5.69 -1.83 8.25
CA PHE A 132 5.20 -0.76 9.11
C PHE A 132 3.85 -1.13 9.71
N PRO A 133 3.80 -1.95 10.77
CA PRO A 133 2.57 -2.49 11.32
C PRO A 133 1.74 -1.44 12.08
N CYS A 134 0.43 -1.67 12.23
CA CYS A 134 -0.38 -0.89 13.16
C CYS A 134 -0.05 -1.28 14.62
N SER A 135 -0.16 -0.31 15.53
CA SER A 135 -0.25 -0.63 16.96
C SER A 135 -1.56 -1.36 17.25
N LYS A 136 -1.63 -2.09 18.37
CA LYS A 136 -2.81 -2.89 18.76
C LYS A 136 -4.13 -2.10 18.85
N ASP A 137 -4.02 -0.78 18.99
CA ASP A 137 -5.16 0.14 19.12
C ASP A 137 -5.43 0.94 17.82
N GLU A 138 -4.71 0.66 16.72
CA GLU A 138 -4.89 1.31 15.42
C GLU A 138 -5.33 0.28 14.36
N GLU A 139 -6.38 0.61 13.59
CA GLU A 139 -6.82 -0.18 12.44
C GLU A 139 -6.26 0.41 11.13
N PHE A 140 -6.07 -0.44 10.11
CA PHE A 140 -5.68 0.05 8.80
C PHE A 140 -6.85 0.81 8.16
N THR A 141 -6.74 2.14 8.08
CA THR A 141 -7.66 2.93 7.26
C THR A 141 -7.25 2.81 5.79
N GLY A 142 -8.14 2.31 4.94
CA GLY A 142 -7.94 2.24 3.50
C GLY A 142 -7.83 3.60 2.81
N PHE A 143 -7.73 3.56 1.48
CA PHE A 143 -7.74 4.72 0.59
C PHE A 143 -9.13 5.38 0.57
N GLU A 144 -9.23 6.63 1.02
CA GLU A 144 -10.39 7.51 0.79
C GLU A 144 -10.16 8.28 -0.52
N LEU A 145 -11.07 8.10 -1.48
CA LEU A 145 -11.14 8.94 -2.67
C LEU A 145 -11.64 10.33 -2.23
N ASP A 146 -10.81 11.36 -2.39
CA ASP A 146 -11.30 12.74 -2.29
C ASP A 146 -12.17 13.00 -3.53
N ASP A 147 -13.49 13.10 -3.35
CA ASP A 147 -14.50 13.35 -4.40
C ASP A 147 -14.30 14.68 -5.18
N ASP A 148 -13.37 15.54 -4.74
CA ASP A 148 -13.16 16.89 -5.25
C ASP A 148 -11.94 17.06 -6.19
N ALA A 149 -11.34 15.98 -6.70
CA ALA A 149 -10.23 16.06 -7.65
C ALA A 149 -10.71 16.01 -9.12
N ILE A 150 -11.37 17.08 -9.59
CA ILE A 150 -11.54 17.40 -11.03
C ILE A 150 -10.57 18.53 -11.41
#